data_AF-A0A2E7IQ08-F1
#
_entry.id   AF-A0A2E7IQ08-F1
#
_cell.length_a   1.000
_cell.length_b   1.000
_cell.length_c   1.000
_cell.angle_alpha   90.00
_cell.angle_beta   90.00
_cell.angle_gamma   90.00
#
_symmetry.space_group_name_H-M   'P 1'
#
loop_
_entity.id
_entity.type
_entity.pdbx_description
1 polymer ?
#
loop_
_entity_poly.entity_id
_entity_poly.type
_entity_poly.pdbx_seq_one_letter_code
_entity_poly.pdbx_strand_id
1 'polypeptide(L)'
;MPDEKKFKFVSEAARRDFLALPRDIQRQFGSDINAVQQGEPPFSEFKNISGSVGPGAIELIENGSPAFRTVYCAKYLDTVYILHAFTKTTNGVDRAAMKTAKSRYTEMMEDVKRSG
;
A
#
# COMPACT_ATOMS: atom_id res chain seq x y z
N MET A 1 15.70 20.17 -5.02
CA MET A 1 14.93 19.54 -3.93
C MET A 1 14.79 18.08 -4.31
N PRO A 2 14.94 17.10 -3.41
CA PRO A 2 14.79 15.71 -3.83
C PRO A 2 13.41 15.57 -4.48
N ASP A 3 13.37 14.94 -5.65
CA ASP A 3 12.12 14.78 -6.42
C ASP A 3 11.15 13.92 -5.59
N GLU A 4 10.20 14.58 -4.94
CA GLU A 4 9.20 13.93 -4.11
C GLU A 4 8.36 13.01 -5.00
N LYS A 5 8.31 11.71 -4.65
CA LYS A 5 7.47 10.79 -5.39
C LYS A 5 6.02 11.21 -5.25
N LYS A 6 5.26 11.11 -6.33
CA LYS A 6 3.82 11.35 -6.31
C LYS A 6 3.11 10.25 -5.52
N PHE A 7 1.87 10.49 -5.15
CA PHE A 7 1.02 9.50 -4.51
C PHE A 7 -0.27 9.29 -5.31
N LYS A 8 -0.70 8.04 -5.46
CA LYS A 8 -1.94 7.70 -6.15
C LYS A 8 -2.58 6.45 -5.55
N PHE A 9 -3.91 6.43 -5.48
CA PHE A 9 -4.65 5.19 -5.31
C PHE A 9 -4.82 4.52 -6.67
N VAL A 10 -4.55 3.21 -6.76
CA VAL A 10 -4.72 2.49 -8.03
C VAL A 10 -6.16 2.49 -8.54
N SER A 11 -7.13 2.53 -7.63
CA SER A 11 -8.56 2.63 -7.95
C SER A 11 -9.35 3.30 -6.82
N GLU A 12 -10.57 3.75 -7.11
CA GLU A 12 -11.49 4.28 -6.10
C GLU A 12 -11.82 3.26 -5.01
N ALA A 13 -11.79 1.95 -5.34
CA ALA A 13 -11.95 0.90 -4.35
C ALA A 13 -10.79 0.89 -3.34
N ALA A 14 -9.54 1.03 -3.81
CA ALA A 14 -8.37 1.14 -2.93
C ALA A 14 -8.44 2.37 -2.02
N ARG A 15 -8.91 3.49 -2.56
CA ARG A 15 -9.17 4.71 -1.77
C ARG A 15 -10.23 4.48 -0.70
N ARG A 16 -11.36 3.88 -1.06
CA ARG A 16 -12.45 3.56 -0.11
C ARG A 16 -11.97 2.64 1.00
N ASP A 17 -11.20 1.61 0.66
CA ASP A 17 -10.65 0.66 1.62
C ASP A 17 -9.73 1.35 2.63
N PHE A 18 -8.85 2.25 2.16
CA PHE A 18 -7.96 3.02 3.03
C PHE A 18 -8.74 3.98 3.94
N LEU A 19 -9.75 4.65 3.40
CA LEU A 19 -10.60 5.56 4.17
C LEU A 19 -11.53 4.85 5.17
N ALA A 20 -11.72 3.53 5.02
CA ALA A 20 -12.48 2.71 5.96
C ALA A 20 -11.68 2.33 7.22
N LEU A 21 -10.35 2.51 7.21
CA LEU A 21 -9.53 2.33 8.39
C LEU A 21 -9.86 3.37 9.48
N PRO A 22 -9.59 3.10 10.77
CA PRO A 22 -9.71 4.14 11.80
C PRO A 22 -8.82 5.34 11.50
N ARG A 23 -9.24 6.53 11.93
CA ARG A 23 -8.54 7.80 11.61
C ARG A 23 -7.08 7.81 12.07
N ASP A 24 -6.77 7.22 13.21
CA ASP A 24 -5.41 7.18 13.73
C ASP A 24 -4.49 6.31 12.85
N ILE A 25 -5.03 5.21 12.33
CA ILE A 25 -4.34 4.32 11.38
C ILE A 25 -4.14 5.00 10.03
N GLN A 26 -5.15 5.74 9.55
CA GLN A 26 -5.01 6.53 8.32
C GLN A 26 -3.89 7.57 8.45
N ARG A 27 -3.77 8.23 9.60
CA ARG A 27 -2.70 9.20 9.88
C ARG A 27 -1.33 8.54 9.99
N GLN A 28 -1.25 7.38 10.66
CA GLN A 28 -0.01 6.62 10.80
C GLN A 28 0.50 6.18 9.43
N PHE A 29 -0.31 5.41 8.68
CA PHE A 29 0.07 4.96 7.34
C PHE A 29 0.22 6.13 6.36
N GLY A 30 -0.53 7.21 6.51
CA GLY A 30 -0.31 8.43 5.73
C GLY A 30 1.08 9.02 5.94
N SER A 31 1.54 9.07 7.20
CA SER A 31 2.90 9.52 7.54
C SER A 31 3.97 8.58 6.99
N ASP A 32 3.76 7.27 7.07
CA ASP A 32 4.67 6.27 6.49
C ASP A 32 4.81 6.43 4.97
N ILE A 33 3.68 6.62 4.28
CA ILE A 33 3.68 6.80 2.83
C ILE A 33 4.35 8.12 2.46
N ASN A 34 4.12 9.19 3.23
CA ASN A 34 4.81 10.45 3.03
C ASN A 34 6.34 10.31 3.20
N ALA A 35 6.81 9.53 4.19
CA ALA A 35 8.23 9.22 4.33
C ALA A 35 8.77 8.50 3.08
N VAL A 36 8.04 7.49 2.58
CA VAL A 36 8.39 6.77 1.35
C VAL A 36 8.41 7.69 0.13
N GLN A 37 7.52 8.69 0.07
CA GLN A 37 7.53 9.68 -1.01
C GLN A 37 8.81 10.52 -1.01
N GLN A 38 9.38 10.77 0.17
CA GLN A 38 10.61 11.51 0.37
C GLN A 38 11.88 10.64 0.24
N GLY A 39 11.71 9.34 -0.04
CA GLY A 39 12.82 8.38 -0.15
C GLY A 39 13.26 7.78 1.18
N GLU A 40 12.53 8.06 2.26
CA GLU A 40 12.76 7.50 3.59
C GLU A 40 11.99 6.18 3.78
N PRO A 41 12.46 5.27 4.64
CA PRO A 41 11.70 4.07 4.97
C PRO A 41 10.43 4.40 5.79
N PRO A 42 9.40 3.54 5.77
CA PRO A 42 8.27 3.64 6.70
C PRO A 42 8.73 3.60 8.16
N PHE A 43 7.98 4.26 9.03
CA PHE A 43 8.17 4.21 10.48
C PHE A 43 7.52 2.96 11.08
N SER A 44 6.38 2.56 10.52
CA SER A 44 5.65 1.35 10.94
C SER A 44 6.35 0.08 10.47
N GLU A 45 6.04 -1.05 11.11
CA GLU A 45 6.52 -2.35 10.66
C GLU A 45 6.08 -2.60 9.21
N PHE A 46 6.97 -3.14 8.38
CA PHE A 46 6.64 -3.42 7.00
C PHE A 46 7.25 -4.73 6.51
N LYS A 47 6.59 -5.33 5.51
CA LYS A 47 7.02 -6.58 4.90
C LYS A 47 7.08 -6.44 3.39
N ASN A 48 8.20 -6.89 2.81
CA ASN A 48 8.30 -7.02 1.37
C ASN A 48 7.47 -8.22 0.90
N ILE A 49 6.46 -7.95 0.08
CA ILE A 49 5.54 -8.97 -0.46
C ILE A 49 5.71 -9.13 -1.98
N SER A 50 6.88 -8.76 -2.52
CA SER A 50 7.13 -8.76 -3.96
C SER A 50 6.93 -10.12 -4.63
N GLY A 51 7.20 -11.21 -3.92
CA GLY A 51 6.98 -12.58 -4.42
C GLY A 51 5.50 -12.98 -4.48
N SER A 52 4.62 -12.32 -3.72
CA SER A 52 3.19 -12.64 -3.66
C SER A 52 2.33 -11.72 -4.51
N VAL A 53 2.62 -10.42 -4.49
CA VAL A 53 1.85 -9.38 -5.19
C VAL A 53 2.53 -8.96 -6.48
N GLY A 54 3.76 -8.47 -6.39
CA GLY A 54 4.56 -8.07 -7.54
C GLY A 54 5.76 -7.20 -7.15
N PRO A 55 6.76 -7.03 -8.04
CA PRO A 55 7.99 -6.31 -7.73
C PRO A 55 7.78 -4.91 -7.12
N GLY A 56 8.36 -4.69 -5.93
CA GLY A 56 8.26 -3.41 -5.23
C GLY A 56 6.96 -3.23 -4.45
N ALA A 57 6.15 -4.28 -4.30
CA ALA A 57 5.01 -4.29 -3.39
C ALA A 57 5.47 -4.50 -1.94
N ILE A 58 5.02 -3.62 -1.05
CA ILE A 58 5.34 -3.60 0.37
C ILE A 58 4.02 -3.52 1.16
N GLU A 59 3.92 -4.29 2.23
CA GLU A 59 2.83 -4.27 3.20
C GLU A 59 3.26 -3.51 4.45
N LEU A 60 2.56 -2.43 4.80
CA LEU A 60 2.62 -1.80 6.12
C LEU A 60 1.74 -2.56 7.11
N ILE A 61 2.25 -2.68 8.32
CA ILE A 61 1.75 -3.53 9.38
C ILE A 61 1.59 -2.69 10.63
N GLU A 62 0.34 -2.47 11.05
CA GLU A 62 0.03 -1.99 12.39
C GLU A 62 -0.56 -3.15 13.20
N ASN A 63 0.17 -3.60 14.22
CA ASN A 63 -0.27 -4.69 15.07
C ASN A 63 -1.24 -4.17 16.15
N GLY A 64 -2.25 -4.96 16.46
CA GLY A 64 -3.30 -4.56 17.40
C GLY A 64 -4.43 -5.59 17.44
N SER A 65 -5.45 -5.30 18.24
CA SER A 65 -6.70 -6.05 18.26
C SER A 65 -7.85 -5.06 17.98
N PRO A 66 -8.20 -4.82 16.70
CA PRO A 66 -7.74 -5.53 15.50
C PRO A 66 -6.41 -5.01 14.91
N ALA A 67 -5.79 -5.78 14.03
CA ALA A 67 -4.58 -5.39 13.31
C ALA A 67 -4.93 -4.74 11.96
N PHE A 68 -4.14 -3.79 11.49
CA PHE A 68 -4.39 -3.09 10.22
C PHE A 68 -3.22 -3.26 9.25
N ARG A 69 -3.54 -3.35 7.96
CA ARG A 69 -2.56 -3.58 6.90
C ARG A 69 -2.83 -2.65 5.73
N THR A 70 -1.78 -2.10 5.14
CA THR A 70 -1.85 -1.31 3.89
C THR A 70 -0.78 -1.78 2.93
N VAL A 71 -1.17 -2.14 1.72
CA VAL A 71 -0.26 -2.58 0.65
C VAL A 71 -0.04 -1.44 -0.34
N TYR A 72 1.22 -1.13 -0.61
CA TYR A 72 1.61 -0.11 -1.57
C TYR A 72 2.75 -0.59 -2.49
N CYS A 73 2.97 0.13 -3.59
CA CYS A 73 4.11 -0.05 -4.48
C CYS A 73 4.76 1.29 -4.81
N ALA A 74 6.08 1.41 -4.59
CA ALA A 74 6.82 2.66 -4.79
C ALA A 74 7.95 2.56 -5.84
N LYS A 75 7.86 1.56 -6.74
CA LYS A 75 8.91 1.22 -7.71
C LYS A 75 8.77 1.92 -9.06
N TYR A 76 7.58 2.38 -9.44
CA TYR A 76 7.28 2.79 -10.81
C TYR A 76 6.87 4.27 -10.87
N LEU A 77 7.28 4.95 -11.96
CA LEU A 77 6.87 6.33 -12.31
C LEU A 77 7.09 7.36 -11.20
N ASP A 78 8.11 7.17 -10.34
CA ASP A 78 8.32 7.99 -9.13
C ASP A 78 7.00 8.25 -8.38
N THR A 79 6.17 7.21 -8.27
CA THR A 79 4.84 7.29 -7.69
C THR A 79 4.64 6.14 -6.70
N VAL A 80 4.12 6.47 -5.52
CA VAL A 80 3.67 5.52 -4.51
C VAL A 80 2.20 5.20 -4.78
N TYR A 81 1.94 3.97 -5.22
CA TYR A 81 0.62 3.44 -5.49
C TYR A 81 0.09 2.68 -4.29
N ILE A 82 -1.03 3.13 -3.71
CA ILE A 82 -1.77 2.33 -2.74
C ILE A 82 -2.63 1.32 -3.48
N LEU A 83 -2.38 0.04 -3.20
CA LEU A 83 -3.07 -1.07 -3.84
C LEU A 83 -4.29 -1.49 -3.02
N HIS A 84 -4.14 -1.69 -1.72
CA HIS A 84 -5.22 -2.15 -0.87
C HIS A 84 -4.93 -1.83 0.59
N ALA A 85 -5.99 -1.69 1.40
CA ALA A 85 -5.90 -1.52 2.83
C ALA A 85 -7.00 -2.36 3.47
N PHE A 86 -6.72 -3.02 4.59
CA PHE A 86 -7.69 -3.91 5.21
C PHE A 86 -7.44 -4.07 6.71
N THR A 87 -8.52 -4.41 7.41
CA THR A 87 -8.47 -4.74 8.84
C THR A 87 -8.40 -6.25 8.99
N LYS A 88 -7.35 -6.73 9.63
CA LYS A 88 -7.12 -8.14 9.92
C LYS A 88 -7.68 -8.46 11.30
N THR A 89 -8.80 -9.17 11.33
CA THR A 89 -9.50 -9.59 12.55
C THR A 89 -9.19 -11.02 12.98
N THR A 90 -8.53 -11.81 12.12
CA THR A 90 -8.21 -13.22 12.39
C THR A 90 -6.71 -13.49 12.37
N ASN A 91 -6.28 -14.44 13.20
CA ASN A 91 -4.89 -14.92 13.24
C ASN A 91 -4.60 -15.81 12.02
N GLY A 92 -4.33 -15.21 10.86
CA GLY A 92 -3.99 -15.95 9.64
C GLY A 92 -3.60 -15.04 8.47
N VAL A 93 -2.98 -15.58 7.42
CA VAL A 93 -2.73 -14.80 6.19
C VAL A 93 -4.06 -14.59 5.48
N ASP A 94 -4.46 -13.33 5.27
CA ASP A 94 -5.69 -13.03 4.53
C ASP A 94 -5.44 -13.22 3.02
N ARG A 95 -5.67 -14.45 2.56
CA ARG A 95 -5.49 -14.83 1.15
C ARG A 95 -6.39 -14.00 0.22
N ALA A 96 -7.57 -13.57 0.69
CA ALA A 96 -8.48 -12.76 -0.11
C ALA A 96 -7.94 -11.34 -0.28
N ALA A 97 -7.43 -10.74 0.80
CA ALA A 97 -6.78 -9.44 0.74
C ALA A 97 -5.54 -9.46 -0.17
N MET A 98 -4.71 -10.50 -0.07
CA MET A 98 -3.53 -10.67 -0.93
C MET A 98 -3.89 -10.88 -2.41
N LYS A 99 -4.96 -11.64 -2.69
CA LYS A 99 -5.48 -11.79 -4.06
C LYS A 99 -5.97 -10.45 -4.62
N THR A 100 -6.65 -9.65 -3.80
CA THR A 100 -7.12 -8.31 -4.17
C THR A 100 -5.95 -7.38 -4.46
N ALA A 101 -4.94 -7.36 -3.59
CA ALA A 101 -3.71 -6.60 -3.80
C ALA A 101 -2.99 -7.00 -5.10
N LYS A 102 -2.90 -8.30 -5.40
CA LYS A 102 -2.32 -8.80 -6.65
C LYS A 102 -3.10 -8.39 -7.89
N SER A 103 -4.44 -8.49 -7.84
CA SER A 103 -5.29 -8.05 -8.95
C SER A 103 -5.09 -6.57 -9.25
N ARG A 104 -5.10 -5.74 -8.21
CA ARG A 104 -4.90 -4.29 -8.32
C ARG A 104 -3.47 -3.93 -8.71
N TYR A 105 -2.47 -4.72 -8.34
CA TYR A 105 -1.11 -4.56 -8.85
C TYR A 105 -1.07 -4.69 -10.37
N THR A 106 -1.82 -5.63 -10.96
CA THR A 106 -1.92 -5.76 -12.42
C THR A 106 -2.57 -4.52 -13.05
N GLU A 107 -3.63 -3.98 -12.45
CA GLU A 107 -4.26 -2.71 -12.90
C GLU A 107 -3.26 -1.55 -12.85
N MET A 108 -2.48 -1.43 -11.77
CA MET A 108 -1.39 -0.45 -11.67
C MET A 108 -0.37 -0.62 -12.79
N MET A 109 0.02 -1.85 -13.10
CA MET A 109 0.98 -2.12 -14.19
C MET A 109 0.43 -1.74 -15.56
N GLU A 110 -0.88 -1.84 -15.78
CA GLU A 110 -1.51 -1.34 -17.02
C GLU A 110 -1.47 0.19 -17.09
N ASP A 111 -1.74 0.88 -15.99
CA ASP A 111 -1.61 2.34 -15.89
C ASP A 111 -0.17 2.81 -16.11
N VAL A 112 0.80 2.07 -15.54
CA VAL A 112 2.24 2.32 -15.73
C VAL A 112 2.64 2.14 -17.20
N LYS A 113 2.17 1.09 -17.86
CA LYS A 113 2.43 0.85 -19.30
C LYS A 113 1.78 1.88 -20.22
N ARG A 114 0.68 2.50 -19.80
CA ARG A 114 0.01 3.56 -20.57
C ARG A 114 0.69 4.91 -20.43
N SER A 115 1.40 5.13 -19.32
CA SER A 115 1.97 6.43 -18.95
C SER A 115 3.49 6.52 -19.17
N GLY A 116 4.15 5.39 -19.50
CA GLY A 116 5.55 5.33 -19.90
C GLY A 116 5.69 4.95 -21.36
#